data_AF-A0A2M8C9S0-F1
#
_entry.id   AF-A0A2M8C9S0-F1
#
_cell.length_a   1.000
_cell.length_b   1.000
_cell.length_c   1.000
_cell.angle_alpha   90.00
_cell.angle_beta   90.00
_cell.angle_gamma   90.00
#
_symmetry.space_group_name_H-M   'P 1'
#
loop_
_entity.id
_entity.type
_entity.pdbx_description
1 polymer ?
#
loop_
_entity_poly.entity_id
_entity_poly.type
_entity_poly.pdbx_seq_one_letter_code
_entity_poly.pdbx_strand_id
1 'polypeptide(L)'
;AKEIIDPRPYAVGSIAETYVKYPDIGILLPAMGYGKKQVQELEETINAADCDLVIIGTPIDLTRIIQINKKSIRVKYELQEIGRPNLEEVLNQKFKDRR
;
A
#
# COMPACT_ATOMS: atom_id res chain seq x y z
N ALA A 1 -3.50 7.02 18.09
CA ALA A 1 -4.67 7.33 17.25
C ALA A 1 -5.92 6.99 18.05
N LYS A 2 -6.98 7.80 17.99
CA LYS A 2 -8.22 7.54 18.75
C LYS A 2 -9.19 6.63 18.00
N GLU A 3 -9.18 6.64 16.67
CA GLU A 3 -9.94 5.72 15.83
C GLU A 3 -9.29 5.52 14.45
N ILE A 4 -9.76 4.52 13.71
CA ILE A 4 -9.45 4.31 12.29
C ILE A 4 -10.70 4.67 11.51
N ILE A 5 -10.56 5.62 10.57
CA ILE A 5 -11.66 6.12 9.74
C ILE A 5 -11.98 5.09 8.65
N ASP A 6 -13.27 4.78 8.45
CA ASP A 6 -13.71 4.00 7.31
C ASP A 6 -13.64 4.85 6.03
N PRO A 7 -12.78 4.52 5.06
CA PRO A 7 -12.64 5.30 3.82
C PRO A 7 -13.75 5.01 2.79
N ARG A 8 -14.61 4.00 2.98
CA ARG A 8 -15.64 3.59 1.99
C ARG A 8 -16.58 4.71 1.55
N PRO A 9 -17.07 5.62 2.43
CA PRO A 9 -17.93 6.72 2.02
C PRO A 9 -17.28 7.71 1.04
N TYR A 10 -15.95 7.70 0.95
CA TYR A 10 -15.15 8.60 0.11
C TYR A 10 -14.59 7.90 -1.13
N ALA A 11 -14.78 6.59 -1.25
CA ALA A 11 -14.23 5.80 -2.34
C ALA A 11 -14.95 6.12 -3.66
N VAL A 12 -14.17 6.40 -4.70
CA VAL A 12 -14.67 6.69 -6.05
C VAL A 12 -14.18 5.66 -7.07
N GLY A 13 -14.94 5.50 -8.15
CA GLY A 13 -14.57 4.68 -9.31
C GLY A 13 -14.09 3.28 -8.96
N SER A 14 -12.90 2.91 -9.44
CA SER A 14 -12.37 1.56 -9.25
C SER A 14 -12.05 1.20 -7.79
N ILE A 15 -11.88 2.20 -6.91
CA ILE A 15 -11.69 1.97 -5.48
C ILE A 15 -12.99 1.49 -4.83
N ALA A 16 -14.13 2.12 -5.17
CA ALA A 16 -15.44 1.68 -4.71
C ALA A 16 -15.78 0.27 -5.22
N GLU A 17 -15.49 0.00 -6.50
CA GLU A 17 -15.64 -1.34 -7.09
C GLU A 17 -14.78 -2.38 -6.37
N THR A 18 -13.59 -2.00 -5.91
CA THR A 18 -12.68 -2.89 -5.16
C THR A 18 -13.30 -3.32 -3.83
N TYR A 19 -13.98 -2.44 -3.11
CA TYR A 19 -14.70 -2.82 -1.88
C TYR A 19 -15.82 -3.82 -2.13
N VAL A 20 -16.54 -3.69 -3.26
CA VAL A 20 -17.57 -4.65 -3.66
C VAL A 20 -16.95 -6.00 -4.00
N LYS A 21 -15.80 -6.00 -4.69
CA LYS A 21 -15.08 -7.22 -5.06
C LYS A 21 -14.43 -7.94 -3.87
N TYR A 22 -13.99 -7.19 -2.86
CA TYR A 22 -13.31 -7.70 -1.68
C TYR A 22 -13.95 -7.15 -0.40
N PRO A 23 -15.14 -7.65 -0.02
CA PRO A 23 -15.90 -7.12 1.12
C PRO A 23 -15.17 -7.27 2.47
N ASP A 24 -14.30 -8.27 2.58
CA ASP A 24 -13.58 -8.65 3.81
C ASP A 24 -12.33 -7.80 4.09
N ILE A 25 -11.97 -6.86 3.20
CA ILE A 25 -10.82 -5.96 3.40
C ILE A 25 -11.00 -5.03 4.63
N GLY A 26 -12.23 -4.94 5.14
CA GLY A 26 -12.57 -4.12 6.29
C GLY A 26 -12.43 -2.63 5.97
N ILE A 27 -11.85 -1.89 6.92
CA ILE A 27 -11.67 -0.43 6.89
C ILE A 27 -10.35 0.03 6.23
N LEU A 28 -9.63 -0.88 5.57
CA LEU A 28 -8.39 -0.55 4.89
C LEU A 28 -8.68 -0.02 3.48
N LEU A 29 -8.04 1.11 3.12
CA LEU A 29 -8.07 1.66 1.77
C LEU A 29 -7.20 0.83 0.82
N PRO A 30 -7.77 0.15 -0.19
CA PRO A 30 -6.98 -0.62 -1.13
C PRO A 30 -6.25 0.31 -2.12
N ALA A 31 -4.92 0.20 -2.18
CA ALA A 31 -4.11 0.84 -3.21
C ALA A 31 -4.01 -0.08 -4.44
N MET A 32 -5.05 -0.08 -5.28
CA MET A 32 -5.15 -0.96 -6.46
C MET A 32 -4.65 -0.27 -7.72
N GLY A 33 -3.64 -0.86 -8.37
CA GLY A 33 -3.24 -0.56 -9.75
C GLY A 33 -2.83 0.88 -10.03
N TYR A 34 -1.63 1.09 -10.58
CA TYR A 34 -1.09 2.44 -10.80
C TYR A 34 -1.35 2.96 -12.22
N GLY A 35 -2.47 2.55 -12.83
CA GLY A 35 -2.96 3.18 -14.05
C GLY A 35 -3.34 4.64 -13.76
N LYS A 36 -3.19 5.53 -14.74
CA LYS A 36 -3.44 6.98 -14.57
C LYS A 36 -4.78 7.29 -13.90
N LYS A 37 -5.85 6.58 -14.30
CA LYS A 37 -7.19 6.71 -13.72
C LYS A 37 -7.23 6.27 -12.26
N GLN A 38 -6.68 5.11 -11.93
CA GLN A 38 -6.68 4.55 -10.58
C GLN A 38 -5.84 5.39 -9.60
N VAL A 39 -4.73 5.96 -10.08
CA VAL A 39 -3.91 6.92 -9.33
C VAL A 39 -4.72 8.15 -8.94
N GLN A 40 -5.48 8.72 -9.88
CA GLN A 40 -6.35 9.86 -9.63
C GLN A 40 -7.49 9.52 -8.66
N GLU A 41 -8.15 8.38 -8.83
CA GLU A 41 -9.23 7.92 -7.95
C GLU A 41 -8.73 7.65 -6.51
N LEU A 42 -7.52 7.11 -6.37
CA LEU A 42 -6.87 6.92 -5.07
C LEU A 42 -6.56 8.26 -4.40
N GLU A 43 -6.00 9.21 -5.16
CA GLU A 43 -5.72 10.57 -4.68
C GLU A 43 -6.99 11.29 -4.22
N GLU A 44 -8.05 11.26 -5.03
CA GLU A 44 -9.35 11.85 -4.71
C GLU A 44 -9.96 11.22 -3.46
N THR A 45 -9.96 9.89 -3.37
CA THR A 45 -10.46 9.16 -2.20
C THR A 45 -9.73 9.57 -0.92
N ILE A 46 -8.39 9.62 -0.95
CA ILE A 46 -7.58 10.01 0.21
C ILE A 46 -7.83 11.47 0.59
N ASN A 47 -7.91 12.36 -0.40
CA ASN A 47 -8.06 13.79 -0.17
C ASN A 47 -9.49 14.17 0.26
N ALA A 48 -10.50 13.35 -0.05
CA ALA A 48 -11.88 13.52 0.42
C ALA A 48 -12.13 12.93 1.82
N ALA A 49 -11.39 11.90 2.23
CA ALA A 49 -11.57 11.25 3.54
C ALA A 49 -11.46 12.24 4.71
N ASP A 50 -12.35 12.16 5.70
CA ASP A 50 -12.29 13.01 6.89
C ASP A 50 -11.33 12.41 7.92
N CYS A 51 -10.05 12.72 7.80
CA CYS A 51 -9.00 12.21 8.68
C CYS A 51 -7.84 13.20 8.85
N ASP A 52 -7.18 13.14 10.01
CA ASP A 52 -6.03 14.01 10.32
C ASP A 52 -4.69 13.46 9.79
N LEU A 53 -4.59 12.14 9.57
CA LEU A 53 -3.35 11.44 9.24
C LEU A 53 -3.60 10.23 8.35
N VAL A 54 -2.81 10.12 7.27
CA VAL A 54 -2.80 8.97 6.36
C VAL A 54 -1.59 8.08 6.65
N ILE A 55 -1.83 6.80 6.93
CA ILE A 55 -0.76 5.81 7.14
C ILE A 55 -0.56 5.02 5.84
N ILE A 56 0.59 5.19 5.21
CA ILE A 56 0.97 4.51 3.97
C ILE A 56 1.63 3.18 4.33
N GLY A 57 0.88 2.09 4.17
CA GLY A 57 1.33 0.72 4.41
C GLY A 57 1.86 -0.02 3.18
N THR A 58 2.03 0.68 2.04
CA THR A 58 2.51 0.06 0.80
C THR A 58 4.04 -0.11 0.78
N PRO A 59 4.58 -1.15 0.13
CA PRO A 59 6.02 -1.30 -0.06
C PRO A 59 6.64 -0.11 -0.79
N ILE A 60 5.92 0.48 -1.74
CA ILE A 60 6.36 1.66 -2.48
C ILE A 60 6.01 2.94 -1.74
N ASP A 61 6.64 4.03 -2.14
CA ASP A 61 6.35 5.37 -1.64
C ASP A 61 5.20 6.02 -2.44
N LEU A 62 3.96 5.98 -1.92
CA LEU A 62 2.81 6.57 -2.61
C LEU A 62 2.95 8.08 -2.83
N THR A 63 3.70 8.78 -1.98
CA THR A 63 3.92 10.24 -2.12
C THR A 63 4.67 10.61 -3.40
N ARG A 64 5.27 9.64 -4.09
CA ARG A 64 5.93 9.83 -5.39
C ARG A 64 4.97 9.73 -6.58
N ILE A 65 3.74 9.27 -6.35
CA ILE A 65 2.76 8.92 -7.39
C ILE A 65 1.48 9.75 -7.26
N ILE A 66 1.09 10.10 -6.02
CA ILE A 66 -0.10 10.90 -5.72
C ILE A 66 0.23 12.08 -4.79
N GLN A 67 -0.55 13.14 -4.88
CA GLN A 67 -0.50 14.29 -3.99
C GLN A 67 -1.51 14.15 -2.85
N ILE A 68 -1.01 13.83 -1.66
CA ILE A 68 -1.82 13.75 -0.45
C ILE A 68 -1.81 15.13 0.22
N ASN A 69 -2.96 15.79 0.31
CA ASN A 69 -3.10 17.12 0.92
C ASN A 69 -3.19 17.08 2.46
N LYS A 70 -3.09 15.88 3.04
CA LYS A 70 -3.13 15.60 4.48
C LYS A 70 -1.75 15.23 5.01
N LYS A 71 -1.59 15.27 6.34
CA LYS A 71 -0.39 14.69 6.97
C LYS A 71 -0.34 13.21 6.62
N SER A 72 0.83 12.72 6.20
CA SER A 72 1.03 11.31 5.87
C SER A 72 2.32 10.77 6.48
N ILE A 73 2.29 9.49 6.86
CA ILE A 73 3.46 8.76 7.35
C ILE A 73 3.55 7.42 6.65
N ARG A 74 4.76 7.05 6.22
CA ARG A 74 5.01 5.76 5.59
C ARG A 74 5.57 4.77 6.59
N VAL A 75 4.90 3.63 6.71
CA VAL A 75 5.38 2.49 7.48
C VAL A 75 6.27 1.64 6.57
N LYS A 76 7.45 1.27 7.07
CA LYS A 76 8.38 0.39 6.36
C LYS A 76 8.45 -0.94 7.09
N TYR A 77 8.54 -2.00 6.33
CA TYR A 77 8.80 -3.34 6.81
C TYR A 77 9.82 -3.99 5.87
N GLU A 78 10.60 -4.90 6.43
CA GLU A 78 11.63 -5.63 5.71
C GLU A 78 11.36 -7.12 5.86
N LEU A 79 11.67 -7.89 4.81
CA LEU A 79 11.58 -9.35 4.87
C LEU A 79 12.67 -9.85 5.82
N GLN A 80 12.27 -10.65 6.81
CA GLN A 80 13.19 -11.39 7.65
C GLN A 80 13.05 -12.88 7.38
N GLU A 81 14.09 -13.50 6.80
CA GLU A 81 14.11 -14.94 6.58
C GLU A 81 14.39 -15.67 7.90
N ILE A 82 13.43 -16.49 8.35
CA ILE A 82 13.52 -17.28 9.59
C ILE A 82 13.83 -18.73 9.20
N GLY A 83 15.08 -19.04 8.86
CA GLY A 83 15.49 -20.39 8.51
C GLY A 83 16.75 -20.48 7.64
N ARG A 84 17.27 -21.70 7.46
CA ARG A 84 18.39 -22.00 6.55
C ARG A 84 18.11 -23.25 5.70
N PRO A 85 18.66 -23.32 4.47
CA PRO A 85 19.45 -22.28 3.83
C PRO A 85 18.58 -21.08 3.41
N ASN A 86 19.08 -19.87 3.61
CA ASN A 86 18.39 -18.66 3.17
C ASN A 86 18.67 -18.36 1.68
N LEU A 87 17.97 -17.38 1.10
CA LEU A 87 18.12 -17.04 -0.33
C LEU A 87 19.58 -16.73 -0.69
N GLU A 88 20.28 -15.97 0.17
CA GLU A 88 21.69 -15.63 -0.02
C GLU A 88 22.59 -16.88 -0.05
N GLU A 89 22.38 -17.83 0.87
CA GLU A 89 23.12 -19.09 0.93
C GLU A 89 22.89 -19.94 -0.33
N VAL A 90 21.65 -20.03 -0.82
CA VAL A 90 21.32 -20.75 -2.06
C VAL A 90 21.99 -20.10 -3.27
N LEU A 91 21.96 -18.78 -3.37
CA LEU A 91 22.61 -18.04 -4.45
C LEU A 91 24.14 -18.22 -4.41
N ASN A 92 24.73 -18.13 -3.22
CA ASN A 92 26.15 -18.36 -3.04
C ASN A 92 26.56 -19.80 -3.40
N GLN A 93 25.76 -20.81 -3.05
CA GLN A 93 26.04 -22.20 -3.46
C GLN A 93 25.97 -22.37 -4.98
N LYS A 94 25.01 -21.75 -5.66
CA LYS A 94 24.83 -21.92 -7.11
C LYS A 94 25.82 -21.13 -7.98
N PHE A 95 26.35 -20.00 -7.49
CA PHE A 95 27.10 -19.06 -8.33
C PHE A 95 28.54 -18.79 -7.85
N LYS A 96 29.03 -19.45 -6.79
CA LYS A 96 30.41 -19.28 -6.29
C LYS A 96 31.52 -19.61 -7.31
N ASP A 97 31.24 -20.44 -8.32
CA ASP A 97 32.24 -20.88 -9.32
C ASP A 97 32.31 -20.00 -10.59
N ARG A 98 31.72 -18.79 -10.59
CA ARG A 98 31.75 -17.87 -11.74
C ARG A 98 32.72 -16.69 -11.61
N ARG A 99 33.80 -16.85 -10.84
CA ARG A 99 34.92 -15.89 -10.81
C ARG A 99 36.15 -16.42 -11.52
#